data_AF-A0A939S9E0-F1
#
_entry.id   AF-A0A939S9E0-F1
#
_cell.length_a   1.000
_cell.length_b   1.000
_cell.length_c   1.000
_cell.angle_alpha   90.00
_cell.angle_beta   90.00
_cell.angle_gamma   90.00
#
_symmetry.space_group_name_H-M   'P 1'
#
loop_
_entity.id
_entity.type
_entity.pdbx_description
1 polymer ?
#
loop_
_entity_poly.entity_id
_entity_poly.type
_entity_poly.pdbx_seq_one_letter_code
_entity_poly.pdbx_strand_id
1 'polypeptide(L)'
;MSDRHIRRAGSDYRDAFLELLPQGQAWPKHSIDSTLWQACDGLNNYWGYVDGRAADLLETESDPRKTVELLPDWERNWGLPDPCYTAPQTIAQRQAALVARMTLYGSQSREFYINFAAFLGYTITITEYRPFMVGIDCCGDGRVYGDGTFMQDAWGRPIMDPNGEPVANGELSEWPNYGLGPPENRYYWTVHVHQADLQWFRCASGQCGVDPHLRIGHAQDLECILARWKPAHTQIVYDYSGLTPGDPMAGTP
;
A
#
# COMPACT_ATOMS: atom_id res chain seq x y z
N MET A 1 8.81 28.02 16.93
CA MET A 1 9.47 26.75 17.25
C MET A 1 8.65 26.11 18.36
N SER A 2 7.59 25.40 17.98
CA SER A 2 6.61 24.87 18.94
C SER A 2 7.07 23.54 19.51
N ASP A 3 6.82 23.36 20.81
CA ASP A 3 7.00 22.16 21.63
C ASP A 3 7.32 20.89 20.85
N ARG A 4 8.62 20.65 20.69
CA ARG A 4 9.19 19.37 20.31
C ARG A 4 9.66 18.75 21.62
N HIS A 5 9.07 17.60 21.97
CA HIS A 5 9.16 16.92 23.26
C HIS A 5 10.45 17.23 24.03
N ILE A 6 10.31 17.91 25.18
CA ILE A 6 11.43 18.41 25.99
C ILE A 6 12.25 17.20 26.45
N ARG A 7 13.55 17.22 26.17
CA ARG A 7 14.52 16.23 26.67
C ARG A 7 15.32 16.85 27.80
N ARG A 8 15.14 16.34 29.01
CA ARG A 8 15.86 16.82 30.20
C ARG A 8 17.09 15.96 30.47
N ALA A 9 18.17 16.61 30.89
CA ALA A 9 19.37 15.91 31.33
C ALA A 9 19.19 15.39 32.77
N GLY A 10 20.00 14.41 33.16
CA GLY A 10 20.01 13.90 34.54
C GLY A 10 20.30 14.99 35.58
N SER A 11 21.10 16.00 35.22
CA SER A 11 21.36 17.18 36.06
C SER A 11 20.10 17.98 36.33
N ASP A 12 19.21 18.12 35.36
CA ASP A 12 17.97 18.88 35.52
C ASP A 12 17.03 18.18 36.50
N TYR A 13 16.98 16.84 36.44
CA TYR A 13 16.27 16.02 37.41
C TYR A 13 16.89 16.08 38.80
N ARG A 14 18.23 16.05 38.91
CA ARG A 14 18.93 16.23 40.19
C ARG A 14 18.57 17.57 40.81
N ASP A 15 18.65 18.65 40.06
CA ASP A 15 18.42 20.00 40.58
C ASP A 15 16.96 20.15 41.06
N ALA A 16 15.99 19.66 40.27
CA ALA A 16 14.59 19.58 40.69
C ALA A 16 14.40 18.72 41.95
N PHE A 17 15.10 17.58 42.05
CA PHE A 17 15.02 16.71 43.21
C PHE A 17 15.59 17.37 44.47
N LEU A 18 16.71 18.10 44.36
CA LEU A 18 17.32 18.85 45.46
C LEU A 18 16.43 20.02 45.90
N GLU A 19 15.73 20.68 44.98
CA GLU A 19 14.76 21.72 45.30
C GLU A 19 13.60 21.19 46.15
N LEU A 20 13.11 19.98 45.86
CA LEU A 20 12.02 19.31 46.59
C LEU A 20 12.39 18.89 48.02
N LEU A 21 13.67 18.80 48.36
CA LEU A 21 14.10 18.49 49.73
C LEU A 21 13.79 19.66 50.70
N PRO A 22 13.65 19.40 52.01
CA PRO A 22 13.52 20.47 53.00
C PRO A 22 14.75 21.40 53.03
N GLN A 23 14.57 22.61 53.54
CA GLN A 23 15.66 23.57 53.75
C GLN A 23 16.34 23.32 55.11
N GLY A 24 17.66 23.59 55.22
CA GLY A 24 18.40 23.55 56.48
C GLY A 24 19.78 22.87 56.39
N GLN A 25 20.56 22.93 57.47
CA GLN A 25 21.93 22.40 57.52
C GLN A 25 22.03 20.88 57.29
N ALA A 26 20.98 20.14 57.60
CA ALA A 26 20.89 18.70 57.33
C ALA A 26 20.80 18.38 55.82
N TRP A 27 20.46 19.36 54.99
CA TRP A 27 20.24 19.20 53.55
C TRP A 27 21.13 20.15 52.74
N PRO A 28 22.45 19.87 52.63
CA PRO A 28 23.37 20.69 51.84
C PRO A 28 23.10 20.53 50.32
N LYS A 29 22.16 21.31 49.79
CA LYS A 29 21.68 21.24 48.39
C LYS A 29 22.66 21.75 47.35
N HIS A 30 23.53 22.69 47.71
CA HIS A 30 24.42 23.38 46.76
C HIS A 30 25.90 23.00 46.93
N SER A 31 26.19 22.03 47.80
CA SER A 31 27.55 21.56 48.06
C SER A 31 27.83 20.30 47.23
N ILE A 32 28.52 20.47 46.10
CA ILE A 32 28.80 19.40 45.14
C ILE A 32 29.57 18.21 45.75
N ASP A 33 30.39 18.47 46.77
CA ASP A 33 31.18 17.47 47.48
C ASP A 33 30.37 16.73 48.57
N SER A 34 29.13 17.13 48.81
CA SER A 34 28.26 16.47 49.78
C SER A 34 27.86 15.09 49.30
N THR A 35 27.91 14.11 50.21
CA THR A 35 27.41 12.74 49.96
C THR A 35 25.94 12.74 49.53
N LEU A 36 25.13 13.67 50.07
CA LEU A 36 23.73 13.83 49.68
C LEU A 36 23.62 14.27 48.21
N TRP A 37 24.40 15.26 47.81
CA TRP A 37 24.37 15.78 46.43
C TRP A 37 24.80 14.71 45.44
N GLN A 38 25.90 14.00 45.74
CA GLN A 38 26.40 12.90 44.90
C GLN A 38 25.42 11.73 44.82
N ALA A 39 24.75 11.40 45.92
CA ALA A 39 23.69 10.38 45.92
C ALA A 39 22.50 10.82 45.04
N CYS A 40 22.07 12.08 45.14
CA CYS A 40 21.00 12.61 44.30
C CYS A 40 21.41 12.66 42.82
N ASP A 41 22.65 13.02 42.51
CA ASP A 41 23.18 13.03 41.14
C ASP A 41 23.17 11.62 40.54
N GLY A 42 23.70 10.63 41.27
CA GLY A 42 23.71 9.23 40.84
C GLY A 42 22.30 8.65 40.65
N LEU A 43 21.37 8.94 41.57
CA LEU A 43 19.97 8.49 41.48
C LEU A 43 19.24 9.14 40.30
N ASN A 44 19.51 10.41 40.00
CA ASN A 44 18.78 11.15 38.98
C ASN A 44 19.38 11.08 37.58
N ASN A 45 20.64 10.67 37.45
CA ASN A 45 21.29 10.53 36.15
C ASN A 45 20.52 9.60 35.19
N TYR A 46 19.96 8.50 35.71
CA TYR A 46 19.18 7.55 34.92
C TYR A 46 17.88 8.16 34.34
N TRP A 47 17.28 9.16 35.01
CA TRP A 47 16.06 9.79 34.51
C TRP A 47 16.29 10.57 33.20
N GLY A 48 17.48 11.11 32.97
CA GLY A 48 17.82 11.71 31.68
C GLY A 48 17.81 10.70 30.53
N TYR A 49 18.23 9.46 30.79
CA TYR A 49 18.12 8.37 29.82
C TYR A 49 16.65 7.98 29.57
N VAL A 50 15.86 7.82 30.63
CA VAL A 50 14.43 7.47 30.53
C VAL A 50 13.65 8.55 29.77
N ASP A 51 13.86 9.83 30.09
CA ASP A 51 13.19 10.95 29.43
C ASP A 51 13.60 11.05 27.95
N GLY A 52 14.88 10.85 27.65
CA GLY A 52 15.37 10.77 26.27
C GLY A 52 14.67 9.65 25.47
N ARG A 53 14.54 8.46 26.06
CA ARG A 53 13.84 7.32 25.45
C ARG A 53 12.33 7.57 25.29
N ALA A 54 11.71 8.25 26.25
CA ALA A 54 10.30 8.63 26.16
C ALA A 54 10.07 9.65 25.04
N ALA A 55 10.97 10.61 24.86
CA ALA A 55 10.93 11.54 23.75
C ALA A 55 11.14 10.83 22.40
N ASP A 56 12.07 9.87 22.30
CA ASP A 56 12.27 9.06 21.09
C ASP A 56 11.00 8.27 20.72
N LEU A 57 10.31 7.71 21.72
CA LEU A 57 9.05 7.01 21.53
C LEU A 57 7.98 7.90 20.89
N LEU A 58 7.83 9.14 21.39
CA LEU A 58 6.82 10.10 20.92
C LEU A 58 7.20 10.81 19.61
N GLU A 59 8.49 11.03 19.35
CA GLU A 59 8.96 11.74 18.15
C GLU A 59 9.13 10.82 16.95
N THR A 60 9.59 9.59 17.19
CA THR A 60 10.08 8.70 16.14
C THR A 60 9.23 7.43 16.07
N GLU A 61 9.04 6.73 17.19
CA GLU A 61 8.44 5.40 17.17
C GLU A 61 6.91 5.39 17.06
N SER A 62 6.25 6.47 17.49
CA SER A 62 4.81 6.63 17.30
C SER A 62 4.42 7.03 15.87
N ASP A 63 5.35 7.54 15.07
CA ASP A 63 5.09 7.86 13.66
C ASP A 63 5.46 6.67 12.76
N PRO A 64 4.49 6.03 12.08
CA PRO A 64 4.74 4.88 11.20
C PRO A 64 5.69 5.20 10.03
N ARG A 65 5.90 6.47 9.71
CA ARG A 65 6.84 6.92 8.65
C ARG A 65 8.29 6.88 9.11
N LYS A 66 8.55 6.84 10.42
CA LYS A 66 9.89 7.01 11.00
C LYS A 66 10.28 5.91 11.99
N THR A 67 9.31 5.14 12.51
CA THR A 67 9.53 4.06 13.47
C THR A 67 10.60 3.07 13.01
N VAL A 68 11.47 2.66 13.93
CA VAL A 68 12.53 1.68 13.67
C VAL A 68 12.42 0.53 14.68
N GLU A 69 12.37 0.86 15.98
CA GLU A 69 12.28 -0.14 17.03
C GLU A 69 10.89 -0.79 17.10
N LEU A 70 9.82 0.01 16.98
CA LEU A 70 8.43 -0.47 17.03
C LEU A 70 7.88 -0.94 15.67
N LEU A 71 8.69 -0.89 14.61
CA LEU A 71 8.26 -1.30 13.27
C LEU A 71 7.64 -2.72 13.23
N PRO A 72 8.22 -3.74 13.89
CA PRO A 72 7.61 -5.08 13.92
C PRO A 72 6.23 -5.13 14.59
N ASP A 73 6.00 -4.31 15.62
CA ASP A 73 4.72 -4.26 16.33
C ASP A 73 3.65 -3.54 15.50
N TRP A 74 4.04 -2.46 14.81
CA TRP A 74 3.19 -1.81 13.82
C TRP A 74 2.77 -2.78 12.71
N GLU A 75 3.73 -3.50 12.12
CA GLU A 75 3.45 -4.47 11.07
C GLU A 75 2.51 -5.58 11.54
N ARG A 76 2.74 -6.12 12.75
CA ARG A 76 1.84 -7.10 13.37
C ARG A 76 0.41 -6.55 13.47
N ASN A 77 0.24 -5.32 13.93
CA ASN A 77 -1.07 -4.71 14.10
C ASN A 77 -1.80 -4.48 12.77
N TRP A 78 -1.07 -4.19 11.69
CA TRP A 78 -1.62 -3.95 10.35
C TRP A 78 -1.63 -5.19 9.44
N GLY A 79 -1.21 -6.34 9.95
CA GLY A 79 -1.21 -7.61 9.21
C GLY A 79 -0.18 -7.66 8.10
N LEU A 80 0.98 -7.00 8.30
CA LEU A 80 2.14 -7.06 7.42
C LEU A 80 3.17 -8.08 7.96
N PRO A 81 3.95 -8.73 7.10
CA PRO A 81 3.89 -8.67 5.62
C PRO A 81 2.61 -9.31 5.07
N ASP A 82 2.08 -8.73 3.98
CA ASP A 82 0.89 -9.29 3.33
C ASP A 82 1.28 -10.62 2.65
N PRO A 83 0.52 -11.72 2.85
CA PRO A 83 0.84 -13.01 2.26
C PRO A 83 0.81 -13.01 0.73
N CYS A 84 0.17 -12.01 0.10
CA CYS A 84 0.01 -11.98 -1.34
C CYS A 84 1.28 -11.58 -2.11
N TYR A 85 2.21 -10.83 -1.50
CA TYR A 85 3.40 -10.37 -2.22
C TYR A 85 4.66 -10.48 -1.37
N THR A 86 5.81 -10.52 -2.04
CA THR A 86 7.10 -10.68 -1.39
C THR A 86 7.39 -9.51 -0.45
N ALA A 87 7.73 -9.83 0.80
CA ALA A 87 7.96 -8.82 1.82
C ALA A 87 9.12 -7.87 1.43
N PRO A 88 8.96 -6.54 1.63
CA PRO A 88 10.02 -5.58 1.38
C PRO A 88 11.22 -5.84 2.29
N GLN A 89 12.42 -5.74 1.73
CA GLN A 89 13.66 -6.14 2.41
C GLN A 89 14.30 -5.00 3.23
N THR A 90 14.02 -3.75 2.88
CA THR A 90 14.61 -2.58 3.56
C THR A 90 13.63 -1.93 4.54
N ILE A 91 14.15 -1.30 5.59
CA ILE A 91 13.33 -0.57 6.59
C ILE A 91 12.48 0.51 5.91
N ALA A 92 13.05 1.28 4.99
CA ALA A 92 12.34 2.34 4.27
C ALA A 92 11.17 1.80 3.42
N GLN A 93 11.36 0.68 2.73
CA GLN A 93 10.28 0.04 1.96
C GLN A 93 9.19 -0.54 2.89
N ARG A 94 9.57 -1.09 4.05
CA ARG A 94 8.62 -1.56 5.07
C ARG A 94 7.77 -0.43 5.66
N GLN A 95 8.40 0.70 5.99
CA GLN A 95 7.71 1.92 6.43
C GLN A 95 6.75 2.44 5.35
N ALA A 96 7.17 2.48 4.09
CA ALA A 96 6.31 2.90 2.97
C ALA A 96 5.11 1.96 2.80
N ALA A 97 5.30 0.65 2.88
CA ALA A 97 4.22 -0.35 2.82
C ALA A 97 3.24 -0.21 4.00
N LEU A 98 3.75 0.01 5.22
CA LEU A 98 2.96 0.27 6.41
C LEU A 98 2.10 1.52 6.23
N VAL A 99 2.72 2.64 5.83
CA VAL A 99 2.01 3.91 5.59
C VAL A 99 0.95 3.74 4.51
N ALA A 100 1.30 3.11 3.38
CA ALA A 100 0.36 2.84 2.29
C ALA A 100 -0.84 2.03 2.79
N ARG A 101 -0.60 0.98 3.59
CA ARG A 101 -1.66 0.15 4.20
C ARG A 101 -2.55 0.94 5.15
N MET A 102 -1.96 1.82 5.96
CA MET A 102 -2.69 2.67 6.91
C MET A 102 -3.54 3.73 6.22
N THR A 103 -3.03 4.32 5.13
CA THR A 103 -3.71 5.39 4.40
C THR A 103 -4.60 4.88 3.27
N LEU A 104 -4.63 3.57 3.03
CA LEU A 104 -5.44 2.97 1.96
C LEU A 104 -6.93 3.15 2.28
N TYR A 105 -7.56 4.07 1.56
CA TYR A 105 -9.02 4.15 1.51
C TYR A 105 -9.52 3.13 0.50
N GLY A 106 -10.09 2.03 1.01
CA GLY A 106 -10.72 1.02 0.16
C GLY A 106 -11.92 1.57 -0.59
N SER A 107 -12.03 1.23 -1.87
CA SER A 107 -13.21 1.48 -2.70
C SER A 107 -13.57 0.20 -3.48
N GLN A 108 -14.78 0.15 -4.02
CA GLN A 108 -15.29 -0.95 -4.84
C GLN A 108 -15.51 -0.51 -6.29
N SER A 109 -14.81 0.55 -6.73
CA SER A 109 -14.85 1.03 -8.11
C SER A 109 -13.78 0.38 -8.97
N ARG A 110 -14.07 0.20 -10.26
CA ARG A 110 -13.09 -0.22 -11.28
C ARG A 110 -11.79 0.59 -11.20
N GLU A 111 -11.91 1.92 -11.16
CA GLU A 111 -10.77 2.83 -11.07
C GLU A 111 -9.89 2.59 -9.84
N PHE A 112 -10.47 2.19 -8.70
CA PHE A 112 -9.67 1.91 -7.50
C PHE A 112 -8.75 0.70 -7.73
N TYR A 113 -9.26 -0.37 -8.34
CA TYR A 113 -8.48 -1.55 -8.64
C TYR A 113 -7.41 -1.31 -9.71
N ILE A 114 -7.73 -0.52 -10.73
CA ILE A 114 -6.75 -0.13 -11.77
C ILE A 114 -5.61 0.70 -11.15
N ASN A 115 -5.94 1.71 -10.34
CA ASN A 115 -4.93 2.53 -9.66
C ASN A 115 -4.07 1.70 -8.69
N PHE A 116 -4.68 0.75 -7.99
CA PHE A 116 -3.95 -0.13 -7.09
C PHE A 116 -3.02 -1.10 -7.83
N ALA A 117 -3.45 -1.67 -8.95
CA ALA A 117 -2.59 -2.48 -9.80
C ALA A 117 -1.42 -1.67 -10.36
N ALA A 118 -1.65 -0.42 -10.76
CA ALA A 118 -0.60 0.49 -11.21
C ALA A 118 0.42 0.79 -10.09
N PHE A 119 -0.03 0.90 -8.83
CA PHE A 119 0.86 1.03 -7.67
C PHE A 119 1.77 -0.19 -7.48
N LEU A 120 1.29 -1.39 -7.81
CA LEU A 120 2.09 -2.62 -7.82
C LEU A 120 2.99 -2.73 -9.06
N GLY A 121 2.82 -1.86 -10.06
CA GLY A 121 3.58 -1.88 -11.31
C GLY A 121 2.93 -2.65 -12.44
N TYR A 122 1.63 -2.99 -12.33
CA TYR A 122 0.86 -3.66 -13.38
C TYR A 122 -0.09 -2.71 -14.09
N THR A 123 -0.09 -2.77 -15.42
CA THR A 123 -1.13 -2.15 -16.24
C THR A 123 -2.24 -3.16 -16.49
N ILE A 124 -3.45 -2.87 -15.99
CA ILE A 124 -4.62 -3.73 -16.15
C ILE A 124 -5.82 -2.95 -16.65
N THR A 125 -6.74 -3.66 -17.29
CA THR A 125 -8.07 -3.15 -17.60
C THR A 125 -9.13 -4.16 -17.12
N ILE A 126 -10.27 -3.66 -16.67
CA ILE A 126 -11.33 -4.47 -16.06
C ILE A 126 -12.61 -4.30 -16.86
N THR A 127 -13.15 -5.40 -17.34
CA THR A 127 -14.44 -5.45 -18.03
C THR A 127 -15.51 -6.00 -17.08
N GLU A 128 -16.56 -5.22 -16.87
CA GLU A 128 -17.75 -5.62 -16.11
C GLU A 128 -18.89 -5.94 -17.06
N TYR A 129 -19.65 -7.00 -16.76
CA TYR A 129 -20.79 -7.39 -17.57
C TYR A 129 -22.11 -6.96 -16.92
N ARG A 130 -23.12 -6.67 -17.76
CA ARG A 130 -24.51 -6.53 -17.28
C ARG A 130 -25.47 -7.26 -18.21
N PRO A 131 -26.53 -7.88 -17.67
CA PRO A 131 -27.57 -8.49 -18.49
C PRO A 131 -28.39 -7.40 -19.19
N PHE A 132 -28.97 -7.77 -20.33
CA PHE A 132 -30.01 -6.97 -20.97
C PHE A 132 -31.26 -6.91 -20.08
N MET A 133 -31.78 -5.71 -19.82
CA MET A 133 -32.95 -5.48 -18.97
C MET A 133 -34.04 -4.76 -19.76
N VAL A 134 -35.16 -5.46 -19.98
CA VAL A 134 -36.34 -4.89 -20.65
C VAL A 134 -36.85 -3.68 -19.86
N GLY A 135 -37.01 -2.53 -20.53
CA GLY A 135 -37.45 -1.28 -19.92
C GLY A 135 -36.31 -0.36 -19.47
N ILE A 136 -35.06 -0.85 -19.48
CA ILE A 136 -33.83 -0.04 -19.36
C ILE A 136 -33.11 -0.01 -20.72
N ASP A 137 -33.02 -1.18 -21.36
CA ASP A 137 -32.32 -1.41 -22.62
C ASP A 137 -33.31 -1.59 -23.79
N CYS A 138 -32.85 -1.33 -25.02
CA CYS A 138 -33.67 -1.45 -26.23
C CYS A 138 -33.02 -2.35 -27.30
N CYS A 139 -33.85 -3.05 -28.07
CA CYS A 139 -33.37 -3.82 -29.23
C CYS A 139 -32.91 -2.85 -30.33
N GLY A 140 -31.76 -3.13 -30.94
CA GLY A 140 -31.14 -2.22 -31.91
C GLY A 140 -30.38 -1.06 -31.26
N ASP A 141 -30.08 -1.14 -29.95
CA ASP A 141 -29.14 -0.24 -29.30
C ASP A 141 -27.75 -0.38 -29.92
N GLY A 142 -27.32 0.64 -30.67
CA GLY A 142 -26.05 0.67 -31.38
C GLY A 142 -24.84 0.95 -30.49
N ARG A 143 -25.00 1.11 -29.18
CA ARG A 143 -23.88 1.37 -28.24
C ARG A 143 -22.86 0.23 -28.11
N VAL A 144 -23.02 -0.89 -28.84
CA VAL A 144 -22.34 -2.18 -28.58
C VAL A 144 -21.58 -2.74 -29.79
N TYR A 145 -21.92 -2.33 -31.01
CA TYR A 145 -21.29 -2.87 -32.22
C TYR A 145 -20.86 -1.75 -33.15
N GLY A 146 -19.55 -1.48 -33.23
CA GLY A 146 -18.96 -0.55 -34.18
C GLY A 146 -19.38 -0.83 -35.61
N ASP A 147 -19.87 0.15 -36.35
CA ASP A 147 -20.04 0.11 -37.82
C ASP A 147 -19.01 1.01 -38.55
N GLY A 148 -18.03 1.54 -37.81
CA GLY A 148 -16.95 2.39 -38.32
C GLY A 148 -17.28 3.88 -38.39
N THR A 149 -18.48 4.29 -37.97
CA THR A 149 -18.75 5.70 -37.65
C THR A 149 -18.36 5.97 -36.20
N PHE A 150 -17.82 7.16 -35.88
CA PHE A 150 -17.40 7.52 -34.52
C PHE A 150 -18.55 7.29 -33.54
N MET A 151 -18.52 6.17 -32.82
CA MET A 151 -19.60 5.78 -31.94
C MET A 151 -19.65 6.74 -30.76
N GLN A 152 -20.78 7.41 -30.59
CA GLN A 152 -20.99 8.34 -29.50
C GLN A 152 -22.09 7.83 -28.58
N ASP A 153 -21.96 8.05 -27.27
CA ASP A 153 -23.07 7.86 -26.34
C ASP A 153 -24.23 8.82 -26.67
N ALA A 154 -25.33 8.72 -25.92
CA ALA A 154 -26.48 9.62 -26.09
C ALA A 154 -26.16 11.11 -25.85
N TRP A 155 -24.94 11.44 -25.43
CA TRP A 155 -24.43 12.77 -25.11
C TRP A 155 -23.28 13.20 -26.04
N GLY A 156 -22.98 12.45 -27.10
CA GLY A 156 -21.96 12.82 -28.08
C GLY A 156 -20.53 12.43 -27.70
N ARG A 157 -20.32 11.62 -26.65
CA ARG A 157 -18.98 11.21 -26.18
C ARG A 157 -18.52 9.93 -26.88
N PRO A 158 -17.28 9.84 -27.37
CA PRO A 158 -16.77 8.62 -27.99
C PRO A 158 -16.83 7.44 -27.02
N ILE A 159 -17.30 6.30 -27.51
CA ILE A 159 -17.27 5.04 -26.77
C ILE A 159 -15.87 4.43 -26.95
N MET A 160 -15.23 4.00 -25.85
CA MET A 160 -13.88 3.44 -25.89
C MET A 160 -13.89 1.91 -25.84
N ASP A 161 -12.81 1.29 -26.29
CA ASP A 161 -12.49 -0.11 -26.18
C ASP A 161 -11.91 -0.41 -24.77
N PRO A 162 -11.67 -1.69 -24.41
CA PRO A 162 -11.04 -2.04 -23.14
C PRO A 162 -9.64 -1.44 -22.92
N ASN A 163 -9.01 -0.87 -23.95
CA ASN A 163 -7.68 -0.25 -23.92
C ASN A 163 -7.74 1.29 -23.84
N GLY A 164 -8.95 1.89 -23.85
CA GLY A 164 -9.16 3.33 -23.80
C GLY A 164 -9.10 4.05 -25.16
N GLU A 165 -9.06 3.30 -26.26
CA GLU A 165 -9.09 3.81 -27.63
C GLU A 165 -10.53 3.82 -28.19
N PRO A 166 -10.89 4.70 -29.13
CA PRO A 166 -12.22 4.66 -29.74
C PRO A 166 -12.52 3.32 -30.42
N VAL A 167 -13.68 2.72 -30.14
CA VAL A 167 -14.09 1.40 -30.65
C VAL A 167 -14.10 1.38 -32.18
N ALA A 168 -13.39 0.43 -32.81
CA ALA A 168 -13.39 0.26 -34.26
C ALA A 168 -14.61 -0.52 -34.78
N ASN A 169 -14.80 -0.54 -36.11
CA ASN A 169 -15.87 -1.30 -36.76
C ASN A 169 -15.77 -2.81 -36.44
N GLY A 170 -16.78 -3.38 -35.79
CA GLY A 170 -16.82 -4.78 -35.39
C GLY A 170 -16.22 -5.11 -34.01
N GLU A 171 -15.71 -4.12 -33.29
CA GLU A 171 -15.19 -4.30 -31.93
C GLU A 171 -16.27 -4.05 -30.87
N LEU A 172 -16.18 -4.77 -29.74
CA LEU A 172 -17.09 -4.62 -28.61
C LEU A 172 -16.69 -3.40 -27.78
N SER A 173 -17.66 -2.56 -27.42
CA SER A 173 -17.43 -1.41 -26.54
C SER A 173 -17.11 -1.80 -25.11
N GLU A 174 -16.36 -0.93 -24.42
CA GLU A 174 -16.04 -1.08 -22.99
C GLU A 174 -17.29 -1.05 -22.12
N TRP A 175 -18.32 -0.30 -22.54
CA TRP A 175 -19.54 -0.14 -21.77
C TRP A 175 -20.73 0.37 -22.61
N PRO A 176 -21.95 -0.18 -22.42
CA PRO A 176 -22.27 -1.39 -21.68
C PRO A 176 -22.02 -2.65 -22.54
N ASN A 177 -21.18 -3.57 -22.06
CA ASN A 177 -21.05 -4.87 -22.70
C ASN A 177 -22.25 -5.75 -22.33
N TYR A 178 -23.32 -5.71 -23.15
CA TYR A 178 -24.46 -6.61 -23.00
C TYR A 178 -24.01 -8.02 -23.35
N GLY A 179 -23.72 -8.82 -22.35
CA GLY A 179 -23.69 -10.25 -22.55
C GLY A 179 -25.12 -10.73 -22.82
N LEU A 180 -25.42 -11.17 -24.06
CA LEU A 180 -26.51 -12.11 -24.25
C LEU A 180 -26.14 -13.37 -23.45
N GLY A 181 -26.74 -13.51 -22.29
CA GLY A 181 -26.34 -14.55 -21.36
C GLY A 181 -27.17 -14.58 -20.09
N PRO A 182 -26.83 -15.50 -19.19
CA PRO A 182 -27.53 -15.69 -17.94
C PRO A 182 -27.46 -14.41 -17.06
N PRO A 183 -28.45 -14.16 -16.19
CA PRO A 183 -28.41 -13.02 -15.27
C PRO A 183 -27.17 -13.04 -14.35
N GLU A 184 -26.54 -14.20 -14.16
CA GLU A 184 -25.31 -14.41 -13.39
C GLU A 184 -24.09 -13.68 -13.97
N ASN A 185 -24.11 -13.31 -15.28
CA ASN A 185 -23.00 -12.59 -15.91
C ASN A 185 -22.64 -11.30 -15.15
N ARG A 186 -23.60 -10.65 -14.49
CA ARG A 186 -23.38 -9.45 -13.66
C ARG A 186 -22.37 -9.63 -12.54
N TYR A 187 -22.11 -10.87 -12.15
CA TYR A 187 -21.19 -11.22 -11.08
C TYR A 187 -19.79 -11.54 -11.60
N TYR A 188 -19.57 -11.54 -12.91
CA TYR A 188 -18.25 -11.81 -13.48
C TYR A 188 -17.56 -10.51 -13.85
N TRP A 189 -16.28 -10.42 -13.53
CA TRP A 189 -15.36 -9.42 -14.05
C TRP A 189 -14.26 -10.12 -14.84
N THR A 190 -13.90 -9.57 -15.99
CA THR A 190 -12.69 -10.01 -16.71
C THR A 190 -11.60 -8.98 -16.48
N VAL A 191 -10.48 -9.41 -15.91
CA VAL A 191 -9.31 -8.56 -15.67
C VAL A 191 -8.27 -8.92 -16.73
N HIS A 192 -8.05 -7.97 -17.65
CA HIS A 192 -7.02 -8.08 -18.66
C HIS A 192 -5.71 -7.54 -18.11
N VAL A 193 -4.67 -8.37 -18.12
CA VAL A 193 -3.34 -7.99 -17.65
C VAL A 193 -2.45 -7.78 -18.86
N HIS A 194 -1.95 -6.56 -19.03
CA HIS A 194 -1.22 -6.15 -20.25
C HIS A 194 0.29 -6.32 -20.14
N GLN A 195 0.79 -6.61 -18.94
CA GLN A 195 2.22 -6.72 -18.65
C GLN A 195 2.52 -8.04 -17.93
N ALA A 196 3.59 -8.72 -18.37
CA ALA A 196 4.03 -9.97 -17.74
C ALA A 196 4.79 -9.67 -16.44
N ASP A 197 4.66 -10.54 -15.43
CA ASP A 197 5.55 -10.50 -14.27
C ASP A 197 6.91 -11.09 -14.66
N LEU A 198 7.96 -10.28 -14.51
CA LEU A 198 9.35 -10.62 -14.83
C LEU A 198 10.16 -10.65 -13.54
N GLN A 199 10.42 -11.86 -13.04
CA GLN A 199 11.26 -12.05 -11.86
C GLN A 199 12.67 -12.46 -12.27
N TRP A 200 13.60 -11.52 -12.08
CA TRP A 200 15.02 -11.73 -12.34
C TRP A 200 15.69 -12.46 -11.20
N PHE A 201 16.63 -13.34 -11.54
CA PHE A 201 17.53 -13.94 -10.57
C PHE A 201 18.35 -12.85 -9.86
N ARG A 202 18.36 -12.88 -8.53
CA ARG A 202 19.17 -11.98 -7.71
C ARG A 202 20.21 -12.79 -6.94
N CYS A 203 21.47 -12.39 -7.08
CA CYS A 203 22.55 -12.90 -6.24
C CYS A 203 22.24 -12.60 -4.77
N ALA A 204 22.45 -13.58 -3.90
CA ALA A 204 22.12 -13.61 -2.46
C ALA A 204 20.67 -13.97 -2.07
N SER A 205 19.72 -14.02 -3.01
CA SER A 205 18.36 -14.55 -2.73
C SER A 205 18.00 -15.76 -3.59
N GLY A 206 18.55 -15.87 -4.80
CA GLY A 206 18.33 -17.01 -5.70
C GLY A 206 19.35 -18.13 -5.51
N GLN A 207 18.93 -19.37 -5.76
CA GLN A 207 19.76 -20.56 -5.75
C GLN A 207 20.20 -20.95 -7.16
N CYS A 208 21.51 -20.90 -7.43
CA CYS A 208 22.07 -21.31 -8.71
C CYS A 208 21.78 -22.79 -9.00
N GLY A 209 21.30 -23.08 -10.22
CA GLY A 209 20.92 -24.42 -10.66
C GLY A 209 19.52 -24.88 -10.25
N VAL A 210 18.80 -24.09 -9.45
CA VAL A 210 17.38 -24.31 -9.10
C VAL A 210 16.53 -23.19 -9.68
N ASP A 211 16.90 -21.94 -9.43
CA ASP A 211 16.17 -20.78 -9.91
C ASP A 211 16.65 -20.38 -11.33
N PRO A 212 15.72 -20.16 -12.28
CA PRO A 212 16.07 -19.68 -13.61
C PRO A 212 16.58 -18.23 -13.56
N HIS A 213 17.37 -17.82 -14.56
CA HIS A 213 17.85 -16.43 -14.67
C HIS A 213 16.72 -15.41 -14.83
N LEU A 214 15.61 -15.82 -15.47
CA LEU A 214 14.38 -15.05 -15.60
C LEU A 214 13.20 -16.02 -15.47
N ARG A 215 12.25 -15.68 -14.60
CA ARG A 215 10.94 -16.33 -14.54
C ARG A 215 9.92 -15.35 -15.13
N ILE A 216 9.23 -15.80 -16.18
CA ILE A 216 8.07 -15.10 -16.75
C ILE A 216 6.84 -15.81 -16.20
N GLY A 217 6.02 -15.10 -15.44
CA GLY A 217 4.89 -15.69 -14.71
C GLY A 217 3.60 -14.91 -14.86
N HIS A 218 2.53 -15.51 -14.33
CA HIS A 218 1.29 -14.80 -14.03
C HIS A 218 1.53 -13.87 -12.82
N ALA A 219 0.78 -12.78 -12.76
CA ALA A 219 0.83 -11.80 -11.67
C ALA A 219 0.14 -12.37 -10.42
N GLN A 220 0.78 -13.32 -9.74
CA GLN A 220 0.23 -14.04 -8.59
C GLN A 220 -0.09 -13.12 -7.41
N ASP A 221 0.70 -12.06 -7.24
CA ASP A 221 0.51 -11.01 -6.26
C ASP A 221 -0.76 -10.21 -6.51
N LEU A 222 -0.98 -9.78 -7.75
CA LEU A 222 -2.18 -9.10 -8.19
C LEU A 222 -3.41 -10.01 -8.05
N GLU A 223 -3.33 -11.25 -8.51
CA GLU A 223 -4.42 -12.23 -8.40
C GLU A 223 -4.84 -12.44 -6.95
N CYS A 224 -3.87 -12.62 -6.04
CA CYS A 224 -4.13 -12.83 -4.62
C CYS A 224 -4.84 -11.62 -3.98
N ILE A 225 -4.40 -10.40 -4.29
CA ILE A 225 -5.00 -9.18 -3.72
C ILE A 225 -6.40 -8.96 -4.29
N LEU A 226 -6.57 -9.08 -5.61
CA LEU A 226 -7.88 -8.90 -6.23
C LEU A 226 -8.86 -9.96 -5.75
N ALA A 227 -8.45 -11.23 -5.60
CA ALA A 227 -9.28 -12.28 -5.04
C ALA A 227 -9.73 -11.98 -3.59
N ARG A 228 -8.87 -11.31 -2.80
CA ARG A 228 -9.14 -10.92 -1.42
C ARG A 228 -10.04 -9.68 -1.31
N TRP A 229 -9.88 -8.69 -2.21
CA TRP A 229 -10.53 -7.39 -2.10
C TRP A 229 -11.78 -7.22 -2.96
N LYS A 230 -11.97 -8.08 -3.98
CA LYS A 230 -13.16 -8.07 -4.83
C LYS A 230 -14.44 -8.12 -3.99
N PRO A 231 -15.57 -7.61 -4.50
CA PRO A 231 -16.86 -7.85 -3.88
C PRO A 231 -17.10 -9.35 -3.70
N ALA A 232 -17.73 -9.74 -2.58
CA ALA A 232 -17.90 -11.15 -2.22
C ALA A 232 -18.64 -11.96 -3.30
N HIS A 233 -19.59 -11.33 -3.98
CA HIS A 233 -20.39 -11.95 -5.04
C HIS A 233 -19.67 -12.02 -6.40
N THR A 234 -18.59 -11.26 -6.59
CA THR A 234 -17.92 -11.16 -7.88
C THR A 234 -16.97 -12.34 -8.09
N GLN A 235 -16.94 -12.92 -9.29
CA GLN A 235 -15.94 -13.88 -9.74
C GLN A 235 -15.06 -13.21 -10.78
N ILE A 236 -13.74 -13.36 -10.64
CA ILE A 236 -12.78 -12.75 -11.56
C ILE A 236 -12.27 -13.82 -12.51
N VAL A 237 -12.28 -13.50 -13.81
CA VAL A 237 -11.58 -14.24 -14.85
C VAL A 237 -10.37 -13.41 -15.25
N TYR A 238 -9.18 -14.01 -15.18
CA TYR A 238 -7.94 -13.35 -15.59
C TYR A 238 -7.62 -13.68 -17.04
N ASP A 239 -7.42 -12.65 -17.86
CA ASP A 239 -7.00 -12.78 -19.24
C ASP A 239 -5.57 -12.23 -19.43
N TYR A 240 -4.69 -13.12 -19.92
CA TYR A 240 -3.27 -12.86 -20.19
C TYR A 240 -2.96 -12.95 -21.70
N SER A 241 -3.99 -12.97 -22.56
CA SER A 241 -3.81 -13.13 -24.00
C SER A 241 -3.20 -11.89 -24.69
N GLY A 242 -3.44 -10.69 -24.14
CA GLY A 242 -2.97 -9.40 -24.64
C GLY A 242 -1.63 -8.91 -24.10
N LEU A 243 -0.77 -9.80 -23.58
CA LEU A 243 0.50 -9.41 -22.97
C LEU A 243 1.42 -8.70 -23.97
N THR A 244 1.70 -7.43 -23.71
CA THR A 244 2.77 -6.70 -24.38
C THR A 244 4.07 -6.94 -23.61
N PRO A 245 5.16 -7.35 -24.28
CA PRO A 245 6.46 -7.37 -23.64
C PRO A 245 6.80 -5.92 -23.29
N GLY A 246 6.79 -5.59 -21.98
CA GLY A 246 7.45 -4.37 -21.51
C GLY A 246 8.94 -4.40 -21.88
N ASP A 247 9.68 -3.31 -21.63
CA ASP A 247 11.13 -3.32 -21.82
C ASP A 247 11.74 -4.49 -21.03
N PRO A 248 12.30 -5.51 -21.69
CA PRO A 248 12.87 -6.66 -21.00
C PRO A 248 14.11 -6.28 -20.18
N MET A 249 14.61 -5.05 -20.28
CA MET A 249 15.70 -4.52 -19.47
C MET A 249 15.23 -3.55 -18.39
N ALA A 250 13.93 -3.27 -18.26
CA ALA A 250 13.41 -2.42 -17.19
C ALA A 250 13.65 -3.10 -15.82
N GLY A 251 14.61 -2.58 -15.07
CA GLY A 251 14.98 -3.10 -13.74
C GLY A 251 16.24 -3.94 -13.69
N THR A 252 16.99 -4.10 -14.80
CA THR A 252 18.41 -4.47 -14.71
C THR A 252 19.21 -3.27 -14.18
N PRO A 253 20.10 -3.45 -13.18
CA PRO A 253 20.98 -2.38 -12.71
C PRO A 253 21.96 -1.90 -13.78
#